data_AF-A0AA88YN47-F1
#
_entry.id   AF-A0AA88YN47-F1
#
_cell.length_a   1.000
_cell.length_b   1.000
_cell.length_c   1.000
_cell.angle_alpha   90.00
_cell.angle_beta   90.00
_cell.angle_gamma   90.00
#
_symmetry.space_group_name_H-M   'P 1'
#
loop_
_entity.id
_entity.type
_entity.pdbx_description
1 polymer ?
#
loop_
_entity_poly.entity_id
_entity_poly.type
_entity_poly.pdbx_seq_one_letter_code
_entity_poly.pdbx_strand_id
1 'polypeptide(L)'
;MDFHKIRGFPVLLILFNSEDPEIRWRTLQLVATLVQNNTYCQTAALKDDLLSKMLTILDKDSDATVKTKALYAISCLTRDVPEAQKVFCDKDGFSIVMRAMQCDVEKLKIKAAFMLSQMCSSNPAFKDILCDIGMIDQLVGELGEEHVNYHEHLMSALLAIVKDHQRAIEECQRTELQLTQLLLNRIEFLKGKEEFLEEKSYAEELLSIISSESGDVMR
;
A
#
# COMPACT_ATOMS: atom_id res chain seq x y z
N MET A 1 14.33 2.87 -22.81
CA MET A 1 13.82 3.62 -23.98
C MET A 1 13.76 2.74 -25.23
N ASP A 2 14.79 1.95 -25.51
CA ASP A 2 14.84 1.15 -26.76
C ASP A 2 13.79 0.04 -26.83
N PHE A 3 13.43 -0.59 -25.69
CA PHE A 3 12.36 -1.59 -25.64
C PHE A 3 10.99 -1.06 -26.12
N HIS A 4 10.64 0.18 -25.76
CA HIS A 4 9.43 0.82 -26.25
C HIS A 4 9.56 1.17 -27.74
N LYS A 5 10.73 1.68 -28.16
CA LYS A 5 10.99 2.04 -29.57
C LYS A 5 10.94 0.84 -30.52
N ILE A 6 11.28 -0.37 -30.06
CA ILE A 6 11.15 -1.60 -30.84
C ILE A 6 9.74 -2.22 -30.77
N ARG A 7 8.74 -1.50 -30.26
CA ARG A 7 7.34 -1.97 -30.09
C ARG A 7 7.23 -3.20 -29.19
N GLY A 8 8.01 -3.25 -28.11
CA GLY A 8 7.97 -4.36 -27.14
C GLY A 8 6.72 -4.39 -26.25
N PHE A 9 5.99 -3.28 -26.11
CA PHE A 9 4.87 -3.18 -25.18
C PHE A 9 3.65 -4.07 -25.54
N PRO A 10 3.24 -4.17 -26.82
CA PRO A 10 2.23 -5.14 -27.23
C PRO A 10 2.54 -6.59 -26.84
N VAL A 11 3.83 -6.95 -26.80
CA VAL A 11 4.26 -8.30 -26.39
C VAL A 11 3.99 -8.53 -24.90
N LEU A 12 4.13 -7.50 -24.06
CA LEU A 12 3.85 -7.60 -22.62
C LEU A 12 2.41 -8.00 -22.34
N LEU A 13 1.45 -7.46 -23.11
CA LEU A 13 0.03 -7.81 -22.98
C LEU A 13 -0.25 -9.29 -23.28
N ILE A 14 0.48 -9.87 -24.23
CA ILE A 14 0.41 -11.30 -24.54
C ILE A 14 0.99 -12.11 -23.38
N LEU A 15 2.18 -11.74 -22.90
CA LEU A 15 2.89 -12.47 -21.85
C LEU A 15 2.16 -12.44 -20.50
N PHE A 16 1.41 -11.36 -20.22
CA PHE A 16 0.53 -11.28 -19.04
C PHE A 16 -0.59 -12.32 -19.01
N ASN A 17 -0.96 -12.90 -20.16
CA ASN A 17 -1.98 -13.93 -20.27
C ASN A 17 -1.39 -15.35 -20.41
N SER A 18 -0.08 -15.51 -20.24
CA SER A 18 0.56 -16.82 -20.25
C SER A 18 -0.02 -17.72 -19.15
N GLU A 19 -0.26 -18.99 -19.47
CA GLU A 19 -0.66 -20.01 -18.49
C GLU A 19 0.44 -20.23 -17.44
N ASP A 20 1.71 -20.07 -17.84
CA ASP A 20 2.87 -20.21 -16.96
C ASP A 20 3.02 -18.98 -16.03
N PRO A 21 2.89 -19.15 -14.69
CA PRO A 21 3.09 -18.07 -13.73
C PRO A 21 4.50 -17.48 -13.79
N GLU A 22 5.51 -18.26 -14.18
CA GLU A 22 6.89 -17.78 -14.30
C GLU A 22 7.02 -16.69 -15.36
N ILE A 23 6.40 -16.91 -16.51
CA ILE A 23 6.34 -15.92 -17.59
C ILE A 23 5.60 -14.67 -17.11
N ARG A 24 4.48 -14.82 -16.41
CA ARG A 24 3.71 -13.67 -15.90
C ARG A 24 4.52 -12.83 -14.92
N TRP A 25 5.12 -13.42 -13.89
CA TRP A 25 5.86 -12.63 -12.90
C TRP A 25 7.16 -12.03 -13.45
N ARG A 26 7.85 -12.70 -14.37
CA ARG A 26 9.04 -12.13 -15.06
C ARG A 26 8.65 -10.96 -15.95
N THR A 27 7.50 -11.04 -16.60
CA THR A 27 6.96 -9.93 -17.41
C THR A 27 6.66 -8.71 -16.53
N LEU A 28 6.02 -8.91 -15.38
CA LEU A 28 5.77 -7.83 -14.41
C LEU A 28 7.07 -7.23 -13.89
N GLN A 29 8.09 -8.05 -13.63
CA GLN A 29 9.40 -7.56 -13.24
C GLN A 29 10.05 -6.72 -14.33
N LEU A 30 9.98 -7.15 -15.60
CA LEU A 30 10.46 -6.35 -16.73
C LEU A 30 9.75 -5.00 -16.80
N VAL A 31 8.42 -4.97 -16.66
CA VAL A 31 7.65 -3.72 -16.61
C VAL A 31 8.12 -2.82 -15.49
N ALA A 32 8.27 -3.35 -14.27
CA ALA A 32 8.77 -2.60 -13.13
C ALA A 32 10.13 -1.96 -13.43
N THR A 33 11.08 -2.72 -13.98
CA THR A 33 12.41 -2.21 -14.37
C THR A 33 12.34 -1.13 -15.46
N LEU A 34 11.41 -1.25 -16.42
CA LEU A 34 11.25 -0.25 -17.48
C LEU A 34 10.73 1.08 -16.95
N VAL A 35 9.79 1.04 -16.00
CA VAL A 35 9.07 2.23 -15.51
C VAL A 35 9.68 2.86 -14.25
N GLN A 36 10.49 2.12 -13.49
CA GLN A 36 11.09 2.61 -12.25
C GLN A 36 11.88 3.89 -12.46
N ASN A 37 11.44 4.98 -11.80
CA ASN A 37 12.03 6.32 -11.89
C ASN A 37 12.21 6.81 -13.33
N ASN A 38 11.32 6.41 -14.24
CA ASN A 38 11.39 6.72 -15.67
C ASN A 38 10.04 7.22 -16.20
N THR A 39 9.82 8.53 -16.11
CA THR A 39 8.57 9.20 -16.49
C THR A 39 8.16 8.92 -17.93
N TYR A 40 9.11 8.80 -18.86
CA TYR A 40 8.80 8.45 -20.25
C TYR A 40 8.17 7.06 -20.35
N CYS A 41 8.78 6.05 -19.71
CA CYS A 41 8.25 4.70 -19.72
C CYS A 41 6.97 4.56 -18.90
N GLN A 42 6.84 5.28 -17.77
CA GLN A 42 5.60 5.33 -16.98
C GLN A 42 4.43 5.84 -17.83
N THR A 43 4.64 6.96 -18.53
CA THR A 43 3.64 7.55 -19.42
C THR A 43 3.29 6.63 -20.59
N ALA A 44 4.28 5.99 -21.21
CA ALA A 44 4.04 5.02 -22.27
C ALA A 44 3.24 3.80 -21.77
N ALA A 45 3.57 3.29 -20.58
CA ALA A 45 2.89 2.14 -19.99
C ALA A 45 1.44 2.48 -19.63
N LEU A 46 1.18 3.73 -19.23
CA LEU A 46 -0.16 4.23 -18.97
C LEU A 46 -0.99 4.33 -20.26
N LYS A 47 -0.41 4.84 -21.35
CA LYS A 47 -1.06 4.93 -22.67
C LYS A 47 -1.45 3.57 -23.25
N ASP A 48 -0.65 2.54 -22.99
CA ASP A 48 -0.91 1.17 -23.42
C ASP A 48 -1.79 0.37 -22.43
N ASP A 49 -2.43 1.06 -21.47
CA ASP A 49 -3.34 0.49 -20.46
C ASP A 49 -2.73 -0.64 -19.59
N LEU A 50 -1.39 -0.63 -19.44
CA LEU A 50 -0.70 -1.65 -18.66
C LEU A 50 -1.09 -1.59 -17.18
N LEU A 51 -1.42 -0.40 -16.66
CA LEU A 51 -1.86 -0.23 -15.27
C LEU A 51 -3.14 -1.00 -14.97
N SER A 52 -4.19 -0.87 -15.81
CA SER A 52 -5.45 -1.62 -15.63
C SER A 52 -5.22 -3.13 -15.69
N LYS A 53 -4.33 -3.58 -16.58
CA LYS A 53 -3.97 -5.00 -16.68
C LYS A 53 -3.25 -5.49 -15.43
N MET A 54 -2.27 -4.74 -14.91
CA MET A 54 -1.54 -5.10 -13.69
C MET A 54 -2.44 -5.10 -12.46
N LEU A 55 -3.38 -4.16 -12.35
CA LEU A 55 -4.39 -4.14 -11.28
C LEU A 55 -5.28 -5.38 -11.33
N THR A 56 -5.72 -5.80 -12.53
CA THR A 56 -6.49 -7.03 -12.70
C THR A 56 -5.69 -8.27 -12.28
N ILE A 57 -4.40 -8.33 -12.59
CA ILE A 57 -3.52 -9.44 -12.19
C ILE A 57 -3.34 -9.46 -10.67
N LEU A 58 -3.10 -8.31 -10.04
CA LEU A 58 -2.99 -8.21 -8.58
C LEU A 58 -4.24 -8.74 -7.87
N ASP A 59 -5.42 -8.41 -8.40
CA ASP A 59 -6.70 -8.81 -7.81
C ASP A 59 -7.01 -10.30 -8.03
N LYS A 60 -6.78 -10.81 -9.26
CA LYS A 60 -7.36 -12.10 -9.72
C LYS A 60 -6.38 -13.25 -9.92
N ASP A 61 -5.07 -13.01 -9.99
CA ASP A 61 -4.12 -14.11 -10.23
C ASP A 61 -4.12 -15.09 -9.05
N SER A 62 -3.92 -16.38 -9.30
CA SER A 62 -3.84 -17.37 -8.22
C SER A 62 -2.45 -17.46 -7.60
N ASP A 63 -1.41 -17.01 -8.32
CA ASP A 63 -0.03 -17.13 -7.88
C ASP A 63 0.42 -15.92 -7.04
N ALA A 64 0.86 -16.19 -5.81
CA ALA A 64 1.32 -15.18 -4.86
C ALA A 64 2.54 -14.38 -5.35
N THR A 65 3.44 -15.02 -6.10
CA THR A 65 4.63 -14.36 -6.67
C THR A 65 4.20 -13.38 -7.77
N VAL A 66 3.26 -13.80 -8.62
CA VAL A 66 2.69 -12.95 -9.66
C VAL A 66 2.01 -11.73 -9.03
N LYS A 67 1.16 -11.89 -8.02
CA LYS A 67 0.55 -10.77 -7.28
C LYS A 67 1.60 -9.83 -6.69
N THR A 68 2.62 -10.38 -6.03
CA THR A 68 3.70 -9.59 -5.42
C THR A 68 4.48 -8.77 -6.45
N LYS A 69 4.75 -9.34 -7.64
CA LYS A 69 5.41 -8.61 -8.73
C LYS A 69 4.47 -7.60 -9.40
N ALA A 70 3.18 -7.87 -9.45
CA ALA A 70 2.18 -6.93 -9.97
C ALA A 70 2.13 -5.68 -9.11
N LEU A 71 2.01 -5.85 -7.79
CA LEU A 71 2.03 -4.73 -6.85
C LEU A 71 3.33 -3.91 -6.95
N TYR A 72 4.47 -4.59 -7.07
CA TYR A 72 5.76 -3.89 -7.26
C TYR A 72 5.79 -3.07 -8.55
N ALA A 73 5.33 -3.64 -9.68
CA ALA A 73 5.29 -2.92 -10.95
C ALA A 73 4.32 -1.74 -10.92
N ILE A 74 3.16 -1.88 -10.28
CA ILE A 74 2.20 -0.78 -10.04
C ILE A 74 2.85 0.32 -9.21
N SER A 75 3.50 -0.04 -8.08
CA SER A 75 4.21 0.93 -7.23
C SER A 75 5.28 1.71 -8.00
N CYS A 76 6.04 1.05 -8.88
CA CYS A 76 7.00 1.73 -9.75
C CYS A 76 6.31 2.62 -10.79
N LEU A 77 5.17 2.22 -11.34
CA LEU A 77 4.46 2.97 -12.37
C LEU A 77 3.81 4.25 -11.81
N THR A 78 3.24 4.18 -10.61
CA THR A 78 2.48 5.30 -9.99
C THR A 78 3.35 6.26 -9.19
N ARG A 79 4.62 5.92 -8.92
CA ARG A 79 5.54 6.78 -8.17
C ARG A 79 5.86 8.06 -8.92
N ASP A 80 5.63 9.20 -8.27
CA ASP A 80 5.94 10.55 -8.73
C ASP A 80 5.33 10.91 -10.11
N VAL A 81 4.24 10.23 -10.50
CA VAL A 81 3.52 10.50 -11.76
C VAL A 81 2.03 10.73 -11.46
N PRO A 82 1.59 12.00 -11.32
CA PRO A 82 0.21 12.34 -10.95
C PRO A 82 -0.85 11.75 -11.88
N GLU A 83 -0.58 11.68 -13.19
CA GLU A 83 -1.52 11.08 -14.17
C GLU A 83 -1.74 9.59 -13.89
N ALA A 84 -0.67 8.85 -13.60
CA ALA A 84 -0.76 7.43 -13.26
C ALA A 84 -1.46 7.21 -11.92
N GLN A 85 -1.22 8.07 -10.92
CA GLN A 85 -1.91 8.00 -9.64
C GLN A 85 -3.41 8.29 -9.79
N LYS A 86 -3.79 9.25 -10.64
CA LYS A 86 -5.19 9.52 -10.97
C LYS A 86 -5.85 8.30 -11.60
N VAL A 87 -5.23 7.71 -12.62
CA VAL A 87 -5.78 6.49 -13.25
C VAL A 87 -5.85 5.33 -12.26
N PHE A 88 -4.87 5.19 -11.37
CA PHE A 88 -4.91 4.20 -10.29
C PHE A 88 -6.14 4.40 -9.39
N CYS A 89 -6.44 5.64 -8.99
CA CYS A 89 -7.63 5.95 -8.19
C CYS A 89 -8.93 5.71 -8.97
N ASP A 90 -9.01 6.18 -10.23
CA ASP A 90 -10.16 6.01 -11.11
C ASP A 90 -10.49 4.52 -11.37
N LYS A 91 -9.51 3.62 -11.16
CA LYS A 91 -9.63 2.16 -11.31
C LYS A 91 -9.78 1.43 -9.97
N ASP A 92 -10.15 2.12 -8.90
CA ASP A 92 -10.36 1.54 -7.57
C ASP A 92 -9.10 0.84 -7.02
N GLY A 93 -7.93 1.41 -7.34
CA GLY A 93 -6.63 0.81 -7.03
C GLY A 93 -6.40 0.60 -5.54
N PHE A 94 -6.87 1.50 -4.67
CA PHE A 94 -6.72 1.35 -3.23
C PHE A 94 -7.52 0.18 -2.67
N SER A 95 -8.74 -0.06 -3.16
CA SER A 95 -9.53 -1.24 -2.76
C SER A 95 -8.89 -2.54 -3.24
N ILE A 96 -8.25 -2.55 -4.41
CA ILE A 96 -7.46 -3.69 -4.88
C ILE A 96 -6.25 -3.94 -3.97
N VAL A 97 -5.54 -2.88 -3.56
CA VAL A 97 -4.43 -2.99 -2.60
C VAL A 97 -4.92 -3.51 -1.25
N MET A 98 -6.08 -3.05 -0.76
CA MET A 98 -6.70 -3.55 0.47
C MET A 98 -6.99 -5.05 0.41
N ARG A 99 -7.59 -5.55 -0.69
CA ARG A 99 -7.80 -6.98 -0.89
C ARG A 99 -6.49 -7.77 -1.00
N ALA A 100 -5.45 -7.18 -1.57
CA ALA A 100 -4.12 -7.78 -1.59
C ALA A 100 -3.52 -7.92 -0.18
N MET A 101 -3.82 -7.01 0.74
CA MET A 101 -3.40 -7.10 2.15
C MET A 101 -4.14 -8.18 2.93
N GLN A 102 -5.36 -8.54 2.53
CA GLN A 102 -6.13 -9.63 3.13
C GLN A 102 -5.64 -11.03 2.70
N CYS A 103 -4.74 -11.11 1.72
CA CYS A 103 -4.12 -12.38 1.31
C CYS A 103 -3.10 -12.83 2.37
N ASP A 104 -3.04 -14.13 2.64
CA ASP A 104 -2.06 -14.75 3.55
C ASP A 104 -0.67 -14.87 2.91
N VAL A 105 -0.12 -13.74 2.45
CA VAL A 105 1.19 -13.63 1.82
C VAL A 105 1.90 -12.44 2.43
N GLU A 106 2.72 -12.68 3.44
CA GLU A 106 3.48 -11.66 4.19
C GLU A 106 4.18 -10.65 3.25
N LYS A 107 4.93 -11.13 2.26
CA LYS A 107 5.65 -10.26 1.31
C LYS A 107 4.73 -9.31 0.54
N LEU A 108 3.49 -9.71 0.29
CA LEU A 108 2.50 -8.90 -0.40
C LEU A 108 1.97 -7.82 0.55
N LYS A 109 1.63 -8.19 1.80
CA LYS A 109 1.20 -7.25 2.86
C LYS A 109 2.24 -6.15 3.10
N ILE A 110 3.52 -6.53 3.23
CA ILE A 110 4.64 -5.61 3.42
C ILE A 110 4.74 -4.60 2.27
N LYS A 111 4.69 -5.09 1.03
CA LYS A 111 4.79 -4.22 -0.16
C LYS A 111 3.58 -3.30 -0.31
N ALA A 112 2.40 -3.76 0.08
CA ALA A 112 1.19 -2.97 0.05
C ALA A 112 1.26 -1.84 1.08
N ALA A 113 1.61 -2.17 2.32
CA ALA A 113 1.82 -1.20 3.39
C ALA A 113 2.84 -0.13 2.99
N PHE A 114 4.01 -0.55 2.46
CA PHE A 114 5.02 0.39 1.97
C PHE A 114 4.49 1.30 0.85
N MET A 115 3.76 0.76 -0.12
CA MET A 115 3.16 1.55 -1.19
C MET A 115 2.16 2.57 -0.65
N LEU A 116 1.31 2.18 0.31
CA LEU A 116 0.35 3.08 0.96
C LEU A 116 1.06 4.23 1.68
N SER A 117 2.09 3.93 2.49
CA SER A 117 2.87 4.96 3.19
C SER A 117 3.49 5.97 2.23
N GLN A 118 4.08 5.48 1.14
CA GLN A 118 4.68 6.35 0.11
C GLN A 118 3.64 7.22 -0.59
N MET A 119 2.50 6.64 -0.98
CA MET A 119 1.44 7.39 -1.67
C MET A 119 0.84 8.48 -0.77
N CYS A 120 0.53 8.16 0.48
CA CYS A 120 -0.01 9.12 1.45
C CYS A 120 0.97 10.26 1.76
N SER A 121 2.26 9.95 1.82
CA SER A 121 3.31 10.96 2.02
C SER A 121 3.44 11.89 0.81
N SER A 122 3.21 11.37 -0.41
CA SER A 122 3.30 12.14 -1.66
C SER A 122 2.08 13.02 -1.92
N ASN A 123 0.89 12.57 -1.55
CA ASN A 123 -0.36 13.27 -1.82
C ASN A 123 -1.38 13.02 -0.70
N PRO A 124 -1.60 14.01 0.19
CA PRO A 124 -2.54 13.90 1.30
C PRO A 124 -3.98 13.62 0.89
N ALA A 125 -4.39 13.97 -0.34
CA ALA A 125 -5.76 13.71 -0.82
C ALA A 125 -6.10 12.21 -0.90
N PHE A 126 -5.11 11.32 -0.92
CA PHE A 126 -5.36 9.88 -0.87
C PHE A 126 -5.82 9.40 0.51
N LYS A 127 -5.53 10.15 1.57
CA LYS A 127 -5.91 9.79 2.95
C LYS A 127 -7.43 9.78 3.12
N ASP A 128 -8.15 10.74 2.52
CA ASP A 128 -9.61 10.75 2.48
C ASP A 128 -10.19 9.50 1.80
N ILE A 129 -9.62 9.11 0.65
CA ILE A 129 -10.04 7.90 -0.08
C ILE A 129 -9.83 6.66 0.80
N LEU A 130 -8.69 6.59 1.51
CA LEU A 130 -8.39 5.47 2.41
C LEU A 130 -9.32 5.42 3.62
N CYS A 131 -9.79 6.56 4.11
CA CYS A 131 -10.86 6.62 5.11
C CYS A 131 -12.18 6.10 4.52
N ASP A 132 -12.57 6.56 3.32
CA ASP A 132 -13.83 6.18 2.66
C ASP A 132 -13.96 4.66 2.44
N ILE A 133 -12.86 3.98 2.10
CA ILE A 133 -12.87 2.53 1.83
C ILE A 133 -12.66 1.66 3.08
N GLY A 134 -12.51 2.26 4.26
CA GLY A 134 -12.28 1.51 5.50
C GLY A 134 -10.88 0.90 5.63
N MET A 135 -9.85 1.52 5.02
CA MET A 135 -8.46 1.04 5.15
C MET A 135 -7.97 1.08 6.60
N ILE A 136 -8.42 2.06 7.38
CA ILE A 136 -8.07 2.18 8.81
C ILE A 136 -8.59 0.95 9.57
N ASP A 137 -9.87 0.61 9.44
CA ASP A 137 -10.47 -0.59 10.04
C ASP A 137 -9.70 -1.86 9.64
N GLN A 138 -9.33 -1.99 8.36
CA GLN A 138 -8.55 -3.13 7.87
C GLN A 138 -7.16 -3.22 8.54
N LEU A 139 -6.42 -2.10 8.63
CA LEU A 139 -5.08 -2.07 9.24
C LEU A 139 -5.14 -2.35 10.73
N VAL A 140 -6.12 -1.78 11.44
CA VAL A 140 -6.31 -1.99 12.87
C VAL A 140 -6.70 -3.44 13.16
N GLY A 141 -7.57 -4.03 12.34
CA GLY A 141 -7.93 -5.44 12.44
C GLY A 141 -6.71 -6.36 12.33
N GLU A 142 -5.87 -6.16 11.30
CA GLU A 142 -4.64 -6.93 11.12
C GLU A 142 -3.64 -6.73 12.27
N LEU A 143 -3.47 -5.49 12.77
CA LEU A 143 -2.61 -5.20 13.92
C LEU A 143 -3.10 -5.84 15.23
N GLY A 144 -4.39 -6.23 15.29
CA GLY A 144 -5.01 -6.91 16.41
C GLY A 144 -4.73 -8.41 16.47
N GLU A 145 -4.21 -9.00 15.39
CA GLU A 145 -3.83 -10.41 15.31
C GLU A 145 -2.51 -10.70 16.09
N GLU A 146 -2.13 -11.99 16.12
CA GLU A 146 -0.87 -12.43 16.72
C GLU A 146 0.32 -11.65 16.15
N HIS A 147 1.24 -11.21 17.02
CA HIS A 147 2.35 -10.37 16.60
C HIS A 147 3.29 -11.09 15.64
N VAL A 148 3.62 -10.40 14.55
CA VAL A 148 4.56 -10.85 13.53
C VAL A 148 5.38 -9.66 13.04
N ASN A 149 6.58 -9.93 12.49
CA ASN A 149 7.53 -8.88 12.11
C ASN A 149 6.97 -7.85 11.13
N TYR A 150 6.02 -8.24 10.26
CA TYR A 150 5.44 -7.30 9.29
C TYR A 150 4.50 -6.26 9.92
N HIS A 151 4.12 -6.39 11.20
CA HIS A 151 3.30 -5.40 11.91
C HIS A 151 3.96 -4.02 11.96
N GLU A 152 5.29 -3.95 11.97
CA GLU A 152 6.03 -2.70 11.78
C GLU A 152 5.57 -1.92 10.55
N HIS A 153 5.43 -2.60 9.40
CA HIS A 153 5.02 -1.98 8.15
C HIS A 153 3.55 -1.57 8.17
N LEU A 154 2.67 -2.36 8.80
CA LEU A 154 1.27 -1.98 8.99
C LEU A 154 1.13 -0.75 9.89
N MET A 155 1.89 -0.70 10.99
CA MET A 155 1.94 0.43 11.90
C MET A 155 2.44 1.70 11.19
N SER A 156 3.48 1.55 10.37
CA SER A 156 4.01 2.63 9.52
C SER A 156 2.97 3.14 8.51
N ALA A 157 2.21 2.25 7.87
CA ALA A 157 1.15 2.62 6.95
C ALA A 157 0.00 3.35 7.65
N LEU A 158 -0.43 2.86 8.82
CA LEU A 158 -1.46 3.51 9.62
C LEU A 158 -1.00 4.91 10.05
N LEU A 159 0.24 5.05 10.55
CA LEU A 159 0.81 6.34 10.89
C LEU A 159 0.85 7.30 9.70
N ALA A 160 1.25 6.82 8.51
CA ALA A 160 1.30 7.65 7.31
C ALA A 160 -0.09 8.16 6.88
N ILE A 161 -1.15 7.37 7.10
CA ILE A 161 -2.55 7.76 6.82
C ILE A 161 -3.02 8.80 7.84
N VAL A 162 -2.71 8.60 9.12
CA VAL A 162 -3.22 9.41 10.25
C VAL A 162 -2.50 10.75 10.40
N LYS A 163 -1.18 10.77 10.17
CA LYS A 163 -0.34 11.95 10.39
C LYS A 163 -0.84 13.16 9.60
N ASP A 164 -0.98 14.31 10.27
CA ASP A 164 -1.44 15.56 9.66
C ASP A 164 -2.80 15.45 8.93
N HIS A 165 -3.73 14.60 9.40
CA HIS A 165 -5.02 14.37 8.73
C HIS A 165 -6.19 14.15 9.72
N GLN A 166 -6.88 15.25 10.05
CA GLN A 166 -7.97 15.32 11.04
C GLN A 166 -9.00 14.18 10.92
N ARG A 167 -9.54 13.97 9.72
CA ARG A 167 -10.55 12.94 9.50
C ARG A 167 -10.03 11.53 9.80
N ALA A 168 -8.76 11.26 9.51
CA ALA A 168 -8.17 9.94 9.78
C ALA A 168 -7.92 9.75 11.29
N ILE A 169 -7.61 10.84 12.00
CA ILE A 169 -7.50 10.85 13.46
C ILE A 169 -8.85 10.54 14.10
N GLU A 170 -9.93 11.20 13.63
CA GLU A 170 -11.30 10.95 14.08
C GLU A 170 -11.73 9.48 13.85
N GLU A 171 -11.42 8.90 12.68
CA GLU A 171 -11.66 7.49 12.41
C GLU A 171 -10.91 6.59 13.40
N CYS A 172 -9.65 6.89 13.70
CA CYS A 172 -8.86 6.15 14.69
C CYS A 172 -9.38 6.28 16.14
N GLN A 173 -10.13 7.33 16.45
CA GLN A 173 -10.74 7.56 17.77
C GLN A 173 -12.09 6.83 17.96
N ARG A 174 -12.62 6.18 16.91
CA ARG A 174 -13.85 5.37 17.00
C ARG A 174 -13.70 4.29 18.08
N THR A 175 -14.64 4.26 19.02
CA THR A 175 -14.57 3.39 20.20
C THR A 175 -14.59 1.91 19.81
N GLU A 176 -15.23 1.56 18.70
CA GLU A 176 -15.34 0.20 18.17
C GLU A 176 -13.97 -0.38 17.75
N LEU A 177 -13.02 0.47 17.34
CA LEU A 177 -11.68 0.04 16.92
C LEU A 177 -10.78 -0.33 18.10
N GLN A 178 -11.05 0.21 19.30
CA GLN A 178 -10.24 0.01 20.51
C GLN A 178 -8.73 0.29 20.28
N LEU A 179 -8.39 1.16 19.32
CA LEU A 179 -7.03 1.36 18.84
C LEU A 179 -6.10 1.85 19.95
N THR A 180 -6.56 2.76 20.81
CA THR A 180 -5.77 3.24 21.96
C THR A 180 -5.32 2.08 22.86
N GLN A 181 -6.21 1.14 23.18
CA GLN A 181 -5.88 -0.01 24.02
C GLN A 181 -4.93 -0.97 23.31
N LEU A 182 -5.15 -1.19 22.01
CA LEU A 182 -4.27 -1.99 21.16
C LEU A 182 -2.85 -1.41 21.17
N LEU A 183 -2.69 -0.11 20.94
CA LEU A 183 -1.39 0.58 20.93
C LEU A 183 -0.69 0.50 22.29
N LEU A 184 -1.40 0.75 23.39
CA LEU A 184 -0.84 0.62 24.74
C LEU A 184 -0.32 -0.79 25.03
N ASN A 185 -1.12 -1.82 24.71
CA ASN A 185 -0.72 -3.22 24.87
C ASN A 185 0.48 -3.55 23.98
N ARG A 186 0.49 -3.06 22.73
CA ARG A 186 1.58 -3.27 21.79
C ARG A 186 2.88 -2.63 22.29
N ILE A 187 2.84 -1.37 22.73
CA ILE A 187 4.01 -0.65 23.25
C ILE A 187 4.63 -1.38 24.44
N GLU A 188 3.82 -1.87 25.39
CA GLU A 188 4.33 -2.65 26.52
C GLU A 188 4.88 -4.01 26.08
N PHE A 189 4.23 -4.70 25.12
CA PHE A 189 4.75 -5.96 24.57
C PHE A 189 6.10 -5.80 23.86
N LEU A 190 6.34 -4.67 23.18
CA LEU A 190 7.57 -4.39 22.44
C LEU A 190 8.71 -3.83 23.33
N LYS A 191 8.42 -3.55 24.61
CA LYS A 191 9.38 -2.95 25.54
C LYS A 191 10.59 -3.84 25.75
N GLY A 192 11.78 -3.29 25.50
CA GLY A 192 13.06 -3.98 25.67
C GLY A 192 13.44 -4.93 24.53
N LYS A 193 12.67 -4.96 23.44
CA LYS A 193 12.97 -5.74 22.22
C LYS A 193 13.59 -4.82 21.17
N GLU A 194 14.91 -4.86 21.05
CA GLU A 194 15.65 -3.98 20.13
C GLU A 194 15.27 -4.20 18.66
N GLU A 195 14.85 -5.41 18.31
CA GLU A 195 14.41 -5.78 16.97
C GLU A 195 13.09 -5.10 16.55
N PHE A 196 12.33 -4.51 17.47
CA PHE A 196 11.03 -3.87 17.20
C PHE A 196 11.00 -2.38 17.59
N LEU A 197 12.16 -1.73 17.63
CA LEU A 197 12.26 -0.31 17.97
C LEU A 197 11.47 0.60 17.02
N GLU A 198 11.46 0.29 15.72
CA GLU A 198 10.73 1.07 14.72
C GLU A 198 9.21 0.94 14.91
N GLU A 199 8.70 -0.29 15.04
CA GLU A 199 7.27 -0.53 15.31
C GLU A 199 6.81 0.17 16.59
N LYS A 200 7.62 0.07 17.67
CA LYS A 200 7.32 0.75 18.93
C LYS A 200 7.27 2.27 18.75
N SER A 201 8.25 2.85 18.05
CA SER A 201 8.30 4.28 17.76
C SER A 201 7.05 4.73 16.98
N TYR A 202 6.62 3.97 15.98
CA TYR A 202 5.40 4.28 15.23
C TYR A 202 4.15 4.18 16.11
N ALA A 203 4.06 3.19 16.98
CA ALA A 203 2.95 3.03 17.91
C ALA A 203 2.86 4.18 18.93
N GLU A 204 4.00 4.64 19.46
CA GLU A 204 4.07 5.78 20.38
C GLU A 204 3.67 7.09 19.68
N GLU A 205 4.12 7.31 18.43
CA GLU A 205 3.74 8.48 17.63
C GLU A 205 2.23 8.48 17.32
N LEU A 206 1.69 7.33 16.88
CA LEU A 206 0.25 7.16 16.65
C LEU A 206 -0.57 7.47 17.90
N LEU A 207 -0.18 6.92 19.05
CA LEU A 207 -0.87 7.12 20.31
C LEU A 207 -0.87 8.60 20.71
N SER A 208 0.26 9.29 20.52
CA SER A 208 0.39 10.73 20.78
C SER A 208 -0.57 11.55 19.91
N ILE A 209 -0.60 11.29 18.60
CA ILE A 209 -1.48 12.01 17.65
C ILE A 209 -2.94 11.82 18.05
N ILE A 210 -3.37 10.57 18.24
CA ILE A 210 -4.77 10.22 18.54
C ILE A 210 -5.22 10.79 19.89
N SER A 211 -4.33 10.88 20.87
CA SER A 211 -4.65 11.40 22.21
C SER A 211 -4.63 12.93 22.30
N SER A 212 -3.89 13.60 21.41
CA SER A 212 -3.71 15.07 21.46
C SER A 212 -4.94 15.87 21.02
N GLU A 213 -5.77 15.33 20.12
CA GLU A 213 -6.96 16.04 19.60
C GLU A 213 -8.23 15.83 20.43
N SER A 214 -8.24 14.88 21.37
CA SER A 214 -9.34 14.73 22.33
C SER A 214 -9.40 15.89 23.36
N GLY A 215 -8.42 16.81 23.35
CA GLY A 215 -8.27 17.90 24.32
C GLY A 215 -8.92 19.25 23.93
N ASP A 216 -9.31 19.46 22.67
CA ASP A 216 -9.77 20.78 22.19
C ASP A 216 -11.30 20.95 22.11
N VAL A 217 -12.08 19.97 22.61
CA VAL A 217 -13.55 20.07 22.70
C VAL A 217 -14.05 20.50 24.11
N MET A 218 -13.13 20.86 25.01
CA MET A 218 -13.47 21.35 26.37
C MET A 218 -12.75 22.65 26.76
N ARG A 219 -12.66 23.62 25.85
CA ARG A 219 -12.33 25.01 26.21
C ARG A 219 -13.22 26.03 25.51
#